data_AF-A0A087QWW2-F1
#
_entry.id   AF-A0A087QWW2-F1
#
_cell.length_a   1.000
_cell.length_b   1.000
_cell.length_c   1.000
_cell.angle_alpha   90.00
_cell.angle_beta   90.00
_cell.angle_gamma   90.00
#
_symmetry.space_group_name_H-M   'P 1'
#
loop_
_entity.id
_entity.type
_entity.pdbx_description
1 polymer ?
#
loop_
_entity_poly.entity_id
_entity_poly.type
_entity_poly.pdbx_seq_one_letter_code
_entity_poly.pdbx_strand_id
1 'polypeptide(L)'
;LRKQILKFLDAEKDISVLKGTLKPGDVIHYVFDRDSTMNVSQNLYELLPRTSPLKGKQFPTCAIVGNSGVLLSSGCGPEIDAHSFVIRCNLAPVQEYSQDVGMKTDLVTMNPSVIQRAFEDLVNETWREKLLQRLHSLNGSILWIPAFMAKGGKERVEWVNELILKHHINVRTAYPSLRLLHAVRGYWLTNKVHIKRPTTGLLMYTLATRFCNRIYLYGFWPFPLDQNQNPVKYHYYDSLKYGYTSQASPHTMPLEFKALKTLHQQGALKLTVGEC
;
A
#
# COMPACT_ATOMS: atom_id res chain seq x y z
N LEU A 1 -13.84 9.55 14.48
CA LEU A 1 -12.98 8.76 13.57
C LEU A 1 -12.41 7.46 14.17
N ARG A 2 -11.31 7.48 14.93
CA ARG A 2 -10.60 6.24 15.35
C ARG A 2 -11.45 5.20 16.08
N LYS A 3 -12.31 5.65 17.01
CA LYS A 3 -13.25 4.78 17.76
C LYS A 3 -14.30 4.15 16.83
N GLN A 4 -14.70 4.85 15.76
CA GLN A 4 -15.64 4.30 14.77
C GLN A 4 -14.95 3.24 13.91
N ILE A 5 -13.71 3.50 13.44
CA ILE A 5 -12.94 2.54 12.63
C ILE A 5 -12.65 1.26 13.43
N LEU A 6 -12.39 1.36 14.74
CA LEU A 6 -12.17 0.18 15.60
C LEU A 6 -13.33 -0.82 15.58
N LYS A 7 -14.56 -0.37 15.32
CA LYS A 7 -15.72 -1.27 15.20
C LYS A 7 -15.65 -2.18 13.96
N PHE A 8 -14.85 -1.80 12.97
CA PHE A 8 -14.68 -2.54 11.72
C PHE A 8 -13.36 -3.30 11.70
N LEU A 9 -12.27 -2.68 12.18
CA LEU A 9 -10.90 -3.13 11.94
C LEU A 9 -10.05 -3.19 13.21
N ASP A 10 -9.32 -4.29 13.36
CA ASP A 10 -8.27 -4.47 14.36
C ASP A 10 -6.92 -4.52 13.63
N ALA A 11 -6.16 -3.43 13.69
CA ALA A 11 -4.92 -3.33 12.91
C ALA A 11 -3.86 -4.37 13.31
N GLU A 12 -3.85 -4.86 14.55
CA GLU A 12 -2.89 -5.90 14.93
C GLU A 12 -3.25 -7.24 14.29
N LYS A 13 -4.54 -7.57 14.20
CA LYS A 13 -5.00 -8.83 13.60
C LYS A 13 -5.12 -8.77 12.08
N ASP A 14 -5.47 -7.61 11.54
CA ASP A 14 -5.81 -7.46 10.13
C ASP A 14 -4.61 -7.08 9.26
N ILE A 15 -3.51 -6.58 9.84
CA ILE A 15 -2.30 -6.28 9.07
C ILE A 15 -1.65 -7.53 8.47
N SER A 16 -1.68 -8.66 9.18
CA SER A 16 -1.15 -9.92 8.69
C SER A 16 -1.86 -11.12 9.30
N VAL A 17 -2.13 -12.13 8.48
CA VAL A 17 -2.30 -13.51 8.93
C VAL A 17 -1.02 -13.96 9.64
N LEU A 18 -1.16 -14.72 10.73
CA LEU A 18 -0.04 -15.19 11.54
C LEU A 18 0.25 -16.67 11.27
N LYS A 19 1.52 -17.04 11.45
CA LYS A 19 1.97 -18.43 11.39
C LYS A 19 1.18 -19.29 12.38
N GLY A 20 0.69 -20.44 11.93
CA GLY A 20 -0.21 -21.32 12.69
C GLY A 20 -1.70 -21.10 12.42
N THR A 21 -2.08 -19.96 11.82
CA THR A 21 -3.46 -19.75 11.33
C THR A 21 -3.69 -20.47 10.00
N LEU A 22 -2.65 -20.56 9.18
CA LEU A 22 -2.62 -21.26 7.89
C LEU A 22 -1.48 -22.27 7.88
N LYS A 23 -1.60 -23.28 7.02
CA LYS A 23 -0.61 -24.32 6.73
C LYS A 23 -0.37 -24.44 5.22
N PRO A 24 0.81 -24.92 4.79
CA PRO A 24 1.05 -25.25 3.39
C PRO A 24 -0.04 -26.21 2.86
N GLY A 25 -0.58 -25.90 1.68
CA GLY A 25 -1.66 -26.66 1.06
C GLY A 25 -3.07 -26.17 1.41
N ASP A 26 -3.26 -25.33 2.43
CA ASP A 26 -4.58 -24.75 2.73
C ASP A 26 -5.13 -23.99 1.53
N VAL A 27 -6.41 -24.20 1.24
CA VAL A 27 -7.12 -23.57 0.11
C VAL A 27 -7.73 -22.24 0.55
N ILE A 28 -7.34 -21.16 -0.11
CA ILE A 28 -7.82 -19.81 0.15
C ILE A 28 -8.60 -19.29 -1.06
N HIS A 29 -9.82 -18.84 -0.82
CA HIS A 29 -10.63 -18.13 -1.83
C HIS A 29 -10.14 -16.68 -1.97
N TYR A 30 -10.04 -16.19 -3.20
CA TYR A 30 -9.69 -14.78 -3.40
C TYR A 30 -10.82 -13.86 -2.93
N VAL A 31 -10.46 -12.73 -2.33
CA VAL A 31 -11.44 -11.77 -1.79
C VAL A 31 -12.32 -11.15 -2.88
N PHE A 32 -11.75 -10.89 -4.06
CA PHE A 32 -12.48 -10.28 -5.19
C PHE A 32 -13.12 -11.28 -6.17
N ASP A 33 -12.76 -12.57 -6.07
CA ASP A 33 -13.26 -13.63 -6.94
C ASP A 33 -13.36 -14.90 -6.10
N ARG A 34 -14.54 -15.12 -5.51
CA ARG A 34 -14.75 -16.21 -4.54
C ARG A 34 -14.81 -17.58 -5.20
N ASP A 35 -15.02 -17.65 -6.50
CA ASP A 35 -15.04 -18.92 -7.24
C ASP A 35 -13.62 -19.39 -7.55
N SER A 36 -12.65 -18.48 -7.53
CA SER A 36 -11.24 -18.76 -7.72
C SER A 36 -10.51 -18.98 -6.39
N THR A 37 -9.58 -19.95 -6.38
CA THR A 37 -8.80 -20.32 -5.19
C THR A 37 -7.29 -20.30 -5.43
N MET A 38 -6.53 -20.31 -4.34
CA MET A 38 -5.10 -20.60 -4.34
C MET A 38 -4.72 -21.43 -3.12
N ASN A 39 -3.69 -22.26 -3.28
CA ASN A 39 -3.11 -22.98 -2.16
C ASN A 39 -2.01 -22.12 -1.52
N VAL A 40 -1.93 -22.17 -0.20
CA VAL A 40 -0.80 -21.60 0.56
C VAL A 40 0.47 -22.36 0.19
N SER A 41 1.46 -21.65 -0.37
CA SER A 41 2.77 -22.24 -0.69
C SER A 41 3.64 -22.39 0.56
N GLN A 42 4.66 -23.25 0.47
CA GLN A 42 5.67 -23.38 1.51
C GLN A 42 6.39 -22.05 1.76
N ASN A 43 6.79 -21.34 0.68
CA ASN A 43 7.46 -20.05 0.76
C ASN A 43 6.59 -18.98 1.46
N LEU A 44 5.30 -18.90 1.13
CA LEU A 44 4.38 -17.97 1.80
C LEU A 44 4.28 -18.29 3.29
N TYR A 45 4.11 -19.57 3.66
CA TYR A 45 4.03 -20.01 5.05
C TYR A 45 5.32 -19.73 5.84
N GLU A 46 6.48 -19.87 5.20
CA GLU A 46 7.77 -19.54 5.80
C GLU A 46 7.87 -18.06 6.17
N LEU A 47 7.35 -17.21 5.29
CA LEU A 47 7.32 -15.75 5.44
C LEU A 47 6.13 -15.23 6.29
N LEU A 48 5.22 -16.07 6.77
CA LEU A 48 4.18 -15.61 7.70
C LEU A 48 4.80 -15.18 9.04
N PRO A 49 4.47 -13.98 9.55
CA PRO A 49 4.98 -13.54 10.84
C PRO A 49 4.38 -14.38 11.99
N ARG A 50 5.19 -14.66 13.01
CA ARG A 50 4.71 -15.35 14.24
C ARG A 50 3.90 -14.42 15.14
N THR A 51 4.17 -13.12 15.10
CA THR A 51 3.50 -12.08 15.89
C THR A 51 3.15 -10.91 14.99
N SER A 52 2.07 -10.19 15.31
CA SER A 52 1.68 -9.01 14.53
C SER A 52 2.84 -8.00 14.41
N PRO A 53 3.19 -7.55 13.19
CA PRO A 53 4.23 -6.54 12.98
C PRO A 53 3.98 -5.19 13.69
N LEU A 54 2.73 -4.93 14.08
CA LEU A 54 2.31 -3.71 14.76
C LEU A 54 1.83 -3.94 16.21
N LYS A 55 2.10 -5.11 16.79
CA LYS A 55 1.69 -5.43 18.16
C LYS A 55 2.22 -4.37 19.15
N GLY A 56 1.30 -3.72 19.85
CA GLY A 56 1.63 -2.68 20.84
C GLY A 56 2.31 -1.45 20.27
N LYS A 57 2.23 -1.21 18.95
CA LYS A 57 2.87 -0.06 18.30
C LYS A 57 1.92 1.12 18.20
N GLN A 58 2.41 2.29 18.60
CA GLN A 58 1.75 3.57 18.42
C GLN A 58 2.79 4.61 17.99
N PHE A 59 2.52 5.34 16.92
CA PHE A 59 3.44 6.33 16.36
C PHE A 59 2.86 7.75 16.50
N PRO A 60 3.65 8.74 16.95
CA PRO A 60 3.21 10.13 17.07
C PRO A 60 2.75 10.74 15.73
N THR A 61 3.54 10.56 14.67
CA THR A 61 3.22 11.05 13.33
C THR A 61 3.48 9.97 12.31
N CYS A 62 2.57 9.86 11.34
CA CYS A 62 2.76 8.97 10.20
C CYS A 62 2.58 9.72 8.89
N ALA A 63 3.51 9.52 7.97
CA ALA A 63 3.37 9.94 6.58
C ALA A 63 2.86 8.75 5.76
N ILE A 64 1.84 8.97 4.93
CA ILE A 64 1.40 8.02 3.92
C ILE A 64 1.65 8.66 2.57
N VAL A 65 2.53 8.04 1.80
CA VAL A 65 2.99 8.55 0.52
C VAL A 65 2.31 7.73 -0.58
N GLY A 66 1.35 8.37 -1.24
CA GLY A 66 0.77 7.92 -2.49
C GLY A 66 1.74 8.16 -3.66
N ASN A 67 1.37 7.69 -4.84
CA ASN A 67 2.29 7.65 -5.97
C ASN A 67 2.09 8.78 -6.97
N SER A 68 1.17 9.72 -6.73
CA SER A 68 0.82 10.76 -7.71
C SER A 68 2.02 11.61 -8.13
N GLY A 69 2.05 12.00 -9.40
CA GLY A 69 3.04 12.93 -9.95
C GLY A 69 2.98 14.35 -9.36
N VAL A 70 1.97 14.67 -8.55
CA VAL A 70 1.90 15.95 -7.81
C VAL A 70 3.07 16.14 -6.85
N LEU A 71 3.80 15.07 -6.52
CA LEU A 71 4.99 15.14 -5.69
C LEU A 71 6.23 15.66 -6.43
N LEU A 72 6.25 15.63 -7.76
CA LEU A 72 7.42 16.09 -8.51
C LEU A 72 7.66 17.58 -8.26
N SER A 73 8.90 17.92 -7.90
CA SER A 73 9.34 19.26 -7.53
C SER A 73 8.64 19.84 -6.30
N SER A 74 8.08 19.00 -5.44
CA SER A 74 7.40 19.45 -4.22
C SER A 74 8.34 19.76 -3.06
N GLY A 75 9.59 19.26 -3.06
CA GLY A 75 10.52 19.46 -1.95
C GLY A 75 10.09 18.77 -0.63
N CYS A 76 9.06 17.93 -0.65
CA CYS A 76 8.49 17.32 0.56
C CYS A 76 9.32 16.20 1.19
N GLY A 77 10.45 15.81 0.60
CA GLY A 77 11.26 14.69 1.08
C GLY A 77 11.72 14.82 2.54
N PRO A 78 12.33 15.95 2.95
CA PRO A 78 12.70 16.19 4.35
C PRO A 78 11.50 16.16 5.33
N GLU A 79 10.35 16.73 4.95
CA GLU A 79 9.14 16.69 5.80
C GLU A 79 8.63 15.25 5.95
N ILE A 80 8.60 14.47 4.87
CA ILE A 80 8.19 13.06 4.89
C ILE A 80 9.10 12.25 5.82
N ASP A 81 10.42 12.38 5.68
CA ASP A 81 11.40 11.59 6.44
C ASP A 81 11.43 11.95 7.94
N ALA A 82 10.97 13.16 8.31
CA ALA A 82 10.83 13.58 9.70
C ALA A 82 9.69 12.87 10.46
N HIS A 83 8.78 12.17 9.77
CA HIS A 83 7.68 11.45 10.43
C HIS A 83 8.17 10.22 11.18
N SER A 84 7.50 9.86 12.28
CA SER A 84 7.89 8.70 13.08
C SER A 84 7.76 7.39 12.30
N PHE A 85 6.79 7.29 11.38
CA PHE A 85 6.53 6.10 10.56
C PHE A 85 6.07 6.48 9.14
N VAL A 86 6.71 5.93 8.11
CA VAL A 86 6.44 6.24 6.70
C VAL A 86 5.88 5.01 5.98
N ILE A 87 4.67 5.17 5.44
CA ILE A 87 3.94 4.16 4.67
C ILE A 87 3.99 4.52 3.19
N ARG A 88 4.52 3.63 2.36
CA ARG A 88 4.60 3.80 0.90
C ARG A 88 3.74 2.78 0.17
N CYS A 89 3.32 3.13 -1.05
CA CYS A 89 2.46 2.29 -1.86
C CYS A 89 3.23 1.61 -2.99
N ASN A 90 3.01 0.31 -3.15
CA ASN A 90 3.28 -0.44 -4.39
C ASN A 90 4.74 -0.45 -4.84
N LEU A 91 5.68 -0.64 -3.90
CA LEU A 91 7.14 -0.67 -4.14
C LEU A 91 7.66 0.52 -4.96
N ALA A 92 7.00 1.68 -4.88
CA ALA A 92 7.42 2.86 -5.62
C ALA A 92 8.91 3.19 -5.33
N PRO A 93 9.68 3.59 -6.36
CA PRO A 93 11.08 3.98 -6.21
C PRO A 93 11.17 5.27 -5.40
N VAL A 94 12.31 5.44 -4.71
CA VAL A 94 12.54 6.57 -3.80
C VAL A 94 13.89 7.25 -3.99
N GLN A 95 14.90 6.52 -4.48
CA GLN A 95 16.28 7.00 -4.51
C GLN A 95 16.42 8.24 -5.41
N GLU A 96 15.88 8.13 -6.63
CA GLU A 96 15.92 9.14 -7.68
C GLU A 96 14.98 10.32 -7.41
N TYR A 97 14.05 10.15 -6.46
CA TYR A 97 13.00 11.13 -6.13
C TYR A 97 13.12 11.63 -4.68
N SER A 98 14.24 11.37 -4.02
CA SER A 98 14.39 11.55 -2.57
C SER A 98 14.15 12.97 -2.10
N GLN A 99 14.45 13.99 -2.92
CA GLN A 99 14.15 15.39 -2.61
C GLN A 99 12.64 15.65 -2.45
N ASP A 100 11.82 14.95 -3.21
CA ASP A 100 10.37 15.13 -3.26
C ASP A 100 9.62 14.14 -2.37
N VAL A 101 10.08 12.90 -2.31
CA VAL A 101 9.35 11.80 -1.67
C VAL A 101 10.04 11.23 -0.44
N GLY A 102 11.26 11.65 -0.14
CA GLY A 102 12.07 11.15 0.97
C GLY A 102 12.59 9.73 0.75
N MET A 103 13.51 9.29 1.61
CA MET A 103 14.08 7.93 1.57
C MET A 103 13.47 7.00 2.62
N LYS A 104 12.99 7.53 3.74
CA LYS A 104 12.50 6.72 4.87
C LYS A 104 11.32 5.86 4.43
N THR A 105 11.38 4.59 4.76
CA THR A 105 10.31 3.61 4.51
C THR A 105 10.23 2.72 5.73
N ASP A 106 9.07 2.62 6.37
CA ASP A 106 8.85 1.68 7.49
C ASP A 106 7.87 0.58 7.10
N LEU A 107 6.92 0.91 6.21
CA LEU A 107 6.01 -0.04 5.58
C LEU A 107 5.88 0.31 4.10
N VAL A 108 5.97 -0.70 3.24
CA VAL A 108 5.65 -0.55 1.81
C VAL A 108 4.72 -1.66 1.37
N THR A 109 3.70 -1.33 0.60
CA THR A 109 2.83 -2.35 0.00
C THR A 109 3.43 -2.89 -1.30
N MET A 110 3.10 -4.12 -1.65
CA MET A 110 3.43 -4.71 -2.94
C MET A 110 2.18 -5.40 -3.49
N ASN A 111 1.33 -4.67 -4.20
CA ASN A 111 0.26 -5.32 -4.95
C ASN A 111 0.90 -6.23 -6.04
N PRO A 112 0.44 -7.47 -6.26
CA PRO A 112 1.03 -8.37 -7.24
C PRO A 112 1.18 -7.76 -8.64
N SER A 113 0.22 -6.94 -9.07
CA SER A 113 0.28 -6.24 -10.37
C SER A 113 1.44 -5.26 -10.54
N VAL A 114 2.17 -4.92 -9.46
CA VAL A 114 3.37 -4.09 -9.53
C VAL A 114 4.52 -4.84 -10.20
N ILE A 115 4.62 -6.15 -9.99
CA ILE A 115 5.69 -6.96 -10.59
C ILE A 115 5.58 -6.93 -12.11
N GLN A 116 4.37 -7.03 -12.65
CA GLN A 116 4.14 -6.83 -14.09
C GLN A 116 4.47 -5.41 -14.54
N ARG A 117 3.98 -4.40 -13.82
CA ARG A 117 3.97 -3.01 -14.31
C ARG A 117 5.29 -2.28 -14.14
N ALA A 118 6.03 -2.57 -13.08
CA ALA A 118 7.26 -1.86 -12.72
C ALA A 118 8.52 -2.73 -12.84
N PHE A 119 8.34 -4.05 -12.95
CA PHE A 119 9.43 -5.03 -13.03
C PHE A 119 9.22 -6.04 -14.18
N GLU A 120 8.38 -5.70 -15.16
CA GLU A 120 8.10 -6.48 -16.39
C GLU A 120 8.00 -8.00 -16.18
N ASP A 121 7.29 -8.44 -15.14
CA ASP A 121 7.15 -9.88 -14.82
C ASP A 121 8.47 -10.66 -14.77
N LEU A 122 9.56 -9.96 -14.45
CA LEU A 122 10.92 -10.51 -14.33
C LEU A 122 11.37 -11.27 -15.58
N VAL A 123 10.93 -10.82 -16.77
CA VAL A 123 11.22 -11.46 -18.07
C VAL A 123 12.71 -11.66 -18.35
N ASN A 124 13.58 -10.88 -17.71
CA ASN A 124 15.03 -11.00 -17.82
C ASN A 124 15.73 -10.63 -16.51
N GLU A 125 17.04 -10.90 -16.45
CA GLU A 125 17.84 -10.65 -15.25
C GLU A 125 17.91 -9.19 -14.85
N THR A 126 17.88 -8.23 -15.79
CA THR A 126 17.86 -6.80 -15.47
C THR A 126 16.67 -6.42 -14.59
N TRP A 127 15.47 -6.93 -14.91
CA TRP A 127 14.27 -6.67 -14.11
C TRP A 127 14.27 -7.40 -12.77
N ARG A 128 14.84 -8.61 -12.74
CA ARG A 128 15.08 -9.37 -11.50
C ARG A 128 16.01 -8.60 -10.57
N GLU A 129 17.14 -8.12 -11.07
CA GLU A 129 18.12 -7.33 -10.33
C GLU A 129 17.51 -6.02 -9.82
N LYS A 130 16.72 -5.33 -10.64
CA LYS A 130 16.02 -4.10 -10.23
C LYS A 130 15.05 -4.36 -9.07
N LEU A 131 14.31 -5.46 -9.10
CA LEU A 131 13.44 -5.85 -7.99
C LEU A 131 14.27 -6.21 -6.74
N LEU A 132 15.34 -6.98 -6.90
CA LEU A 132 16.23 -7.34 -5.79
C LEU A 132 16.86 -6.12 -5.13
N GLN A 133 17.37 -5.16 -5.90
CA GLN A 133 17.87 -3.88 -5.37
C GLN A 133 16.78 -3.13 -4.59
N ARG A 134 15.55 -3.11 -5.12
CA ARG A 134 14.43 -2.48 -4.43
C ARG A 134 14.09 -3.19 -3.12
N LEU A 135 14.15 -4.51 -3.08
CA LEU A 135 13.92 -5.32 -1.88
C LEU A 135 15.04 -5.14 -0.85
N HIS A 136 16.30 -5.11 -1.27
CA HIS A 136 17.44 -4.86 -0.38
C HIS A 136 17.38 -3.48 0.29
N SER A 137 16.95 -2.44 -0.43
CA SER A 137 16.83 -1.08 0.14
C SER A 137 15.74 -0.94 1.21
N LEU A 138 14.87 -1.94 1.40
CA LEU A 138 13.85 -1.92 2.45
C LEU A 138 14.41 -2.20 3.85
N ASN A 139 15.52 -2.92 3.97
CA ASN A 139 16.30 -3.13 5.19
C ASN A 139 15.54 -3.02 6.53
N GLY A 140 14.75 -4.04 6.88
CA GLY A 140 13.97 -4.11 8.12
C GLY A 140 12.56 -3.52 8.07
N SER A 141 12.20 -2.88 6.95
CA SER A 141 10.83 -2.42 6.68
C SER A 141 9.83 -3.56 6.65
N ILE A 142 8.55 -3.21 6.82
CA ILE A 142 7.44 -4.13 6.58
C ILE A 142 7.13 -4.17 5.09
N LEU A 143 7.24 -5.34 4.46
CA LEU A 143 6.75 -5.58 3.11
C LEU A 143 5.35 -6.20 3.18
N TRP A 144 4.35 -5.39 2.84
CA TRP A 144 2.95 -5.76 2.96
C TRP A 144 2.39 -6.27 1.62
N ILE A 145 2.09 -7.57 1.53
CA ILE A 145 1.77 -8.28 0.28
C ILE A 145 0.31 -8.79 0.34
N PRO A 146 -0.65 -8.14 -0.34
CA PRO A 146 -2.04 -8.58 -0.42
C PRO A 146 -2.22 -9.81 -1.34
N ALA A 147 -1.62 -10.95 -0.97
CA ALA A 147 -1.57 -12.17 -1.76
C ALA A 147 -2.95 -12.77 -2.08
N PHE A 148 -3.90 -12.61 -1.16
CA PHE A 148 -5.22 -13.26 -1.25
C PHE A 148 -6.31 -12.37 -1.86
N MET A 149 -5.97 -11.18 -2.34
CA MET A 149 -6.99 -10.20 -2.72
C MET A 149 -7.59 -10.50 -4.10
N ALA A 150 -6.76 -10.59 -5.14
CA ALA A 150 -7.20 -10.76 -6.53
C ALA A 150 -6.54 -11.98 -7.18
N LYS A 151 -7.30 -12.69 -8.03
CA LYS A 151 -6.74 -13.76 -8.87
C LYS A 151 -5.68 -13.24 -9.84
N GLY A 152 -4.82 -14.12 -10.32
CA GLY A 152 -3.73 -13.81 -11.27
C GLY A 152 -2.49 -13.16 -10.63
N GLY A 153 -2.49 -12.96 -9.31
CA GLY A 153 -1.32 -12.47 -8.57
C GLY A 153 -0.41 -13.56 -8.00
N LYS A 154 -0.86 -14.83 -7.98
CA LYS A 154 -0.20 -15.93 -7.27
C LYS A 154 1.27 -16.10 -7.66
N GLU A 155 1.57 -16.21 -8.95
CA GLU A 155 2.94 -16.44 -9.45
C GLU A 155 3.87 -15.27 -9.07
N ARG A 156 3.41 -14.04 -9.24
CA ARG A 156 4.17 -12.83 -8.88
C ARG A 156 4.48 -12.74 -7.39
N VAL A 157 3.52 -13.14 -6.55
CA VAL A 157 3.74 -13.26 -5.09
C VAL A 157 4.78 -14.34 -4.81
N GLU A 158 4.69 -15.48 -5.48
CA GLU A 158 5.61 -16.59 -5.30
C GLU A 158 7.04 -16.23 -5.72
N TRP A 159 7.23 -15.57 -6.85
CA TRP A 159 8.55 -15.08 -7.27
C TRP A 159 9.17 -14.13 -6.26
N VAL A 160 8.39 -13.19 -5.71
CA VAL A 160 8.88 -12.27 -4.68
C VAL A 160 9.25 -13.02 -3.39
N ASN A 161 8.40 -13.96 -2.96
CA ASN A 161 8.67 -14.79 -1.78
C ASN A 161 9.95 -15.62 -1.96
N GLU A 162 10.12 -16.24 -3.13
CA GLU A 162 11.31 -17.03 -3.48
C GLU A 162 12.58 -16.15 -3.44
N LEU A 163 12.53 -14.95 -4.03
CA LEU A 163 13.66 -14.02 -4.00
C LEU A 163 14.01 -13.60 -2.57
N ILE A 164 13.02 -13.32 -1.73
CA ILE A 164 13.23 -12.97 -0.31
C ILE A 164 13.97 -14.09 0.42
N LEU A 165 13.50 -15.33 0.27
CA LEU A 165 14.08 -16.49 0.95
C LEU A 165 15.47 -16.83 0.40
N LYS A 166 15.61 -16.92 -0.92
CA LYS A 166 16.87 -17.29 -1.60
C LYS A 166 17.99 -16.30 -1.31
N HIS A 167 17.69 -15.01 -1.33
CA HIS A 167 18.68 -13.95 -1.13
C HIS A 167 18.74 -13.43 0.32
N HIS A 168 18.02 -14.07 1.25
CA HIS A 168 17.99 -13.69 2.67
C HIS A 168 17.71 -12.18 2.87
N ILE A 169 16.75 -11.65 2.11
CA ILE A 169 16.43 -10.22 2.13
C ILE A 169 15.93 -9.85 3.53
N ASN A 170 16.55 -8.84 4.16
CA ASN A 170 16.13 -8.31 5.45
C ASN A 170 14.83 -7.49 5.31
N VAL A 171 13.68 -8.16 5.31
CA VAL A 171 12.35 -7.55 5.34
C VAL A 171 11.42 -8.30 6.29
N ARG A 172 10.47 -7.59 6.89
CA ARG A 172 9.38 -8.20 7.68
C ARG A 172 8.15 -8.30 6.79
N THR A 173 7.79 -9.50 6.38
CA THR A 173 6.62 -9.74 5.53
C THR A 173 5.31 -9.68 6.32
N ALA A 174 4.27 -9.15 5.69
CA ALA A 174 2.91 -9.10 6.22
C ALA A 174 1.91 -9.41 5.11
N TYR A 175 1.00 -10.36 5.35
CA TYR A 175 -0.01 -10.81 4.39
C TYR A 175 -1.39 -10.54 4.98
N PRO A 176 -2.11 -9.49 4.56
CA PRO A 176 -3.30 -9.02 5.24
C PRO A 176 -4.38 -10.08 5.40
N SER A 177 -5.18 -9.94 6.45
CA SER A 177 -6.31 -10.83 6.67
C SER A 177 -7.31 -10.74 5.52
N LEU A 178 -8.00 -11.85 5.26
CA LEU A 178 -9.08 -11.92 4.27
C LEU A 178 -10.24 -10.96 4.60
N ARG A 179 -10.35 -10.54 5.86
CA ARG A 179 -11.39 -9.63 6.36
C ARG A 179 -11.06 -8.16 6.17
N LEU A 180 -9.77 -7.78 6.16
CA LEU A 180 -9.32 -6.38 6.16
C LEU A 180 -10.05 -5.53 5.12
N LEU A 181 -10.12 -6.02 3.88
CA LEU A 181 -10.74 -5.26 2.80
C LEU A 181 -12.24 -5.07 3.03
N HIS A 182 -12.96 -6.11 3.46
CA HIS A 182 -14.39 -6.03 3.76
C HIS A 182 -14.65 -5.05 4.92
N ALA A 183 -13.80 -5.07 5.96
CA ALA A 183 -13.86 -4.14 7.07
C ALA A 183 -13.68 -2.68 6.61
N VAL A 184 -12.66 -2.41 5.79
CA VAL A 184 -12.40 -1.06 5.25
C VAL A 184 -13.54 -0.60 4.36
N ARG A 185 -14.01 -1.45 3.43
CA ARG A 185 -15.15 -1.12 2.56
C ARG A 185 -16.41 -0.85 3.39
N GLY A 186 -16.69 -1.67 4.39
CA GLY A 186 -17.83 -1.50 5.29
C GLY A 186 -17.79 -0.16 6.02
N TYR A 187 -16.63 0.23 6.56
CA TYR A 187 -16.45 1.52 7.22
C TYR A 187 -16.77 2.69 6.29
N TRP A 188 -16.19 2.71 5.08
CA TRP A 188 -16.42 3.80 4.12
C TRP A 188 -17.87 3.85 3.63
N LEU A 189 -18.48 2.68 3.40
CA LEU A 189 -19.89 2.59 3.01
C LEU A 189 -20.83 3.15 4.10
N THR A 190 -20.61 2.81 5.37
CA THR A 190 -21.39 3.37 6.49
C THR A 190 -21.24 4.89 6.60
N ASN A 191 -20.13 5.45 6.14
CA ASN A 191 -19.88 6.89 6.09
C ASN A 191 -20.25 7.53 4.73
N LYS A 192 -21.15 6.88 3.96
CA LYS A 192 -21.69 7.38 2.68
C LYS A 192 -20.64 7.59 1.58
N VAL A 193 -19.51 6.88 1.67
CA VAL A 193 -18.47 6.85 0.63
C VAL A 193 -18.61 5.53 -0.14
N HIS A 194 -19.38 5.57 -1.22
CA HIS A 194 -19.75 4.40 -2.03
C HIS A 194 -18.62 3.95 -2.96
N ILE A 195 -17.58 3.36 -2.38
CA ILE A 195 -16.45 2.79 -3.13
C ILE A 195 -16.65 1.29 -3.37
N LYS A 196 -16.49 0.86 -4.62
CA LYS A 196 -16.53 -0.58 -4.99
C LYS A 196 -15.30 -1.30 -4.43
N ARG A 197 -14.11 -0.74 -4.69
CA ARG A 197 -12.83 -1.25 -4.20
C ARG A 197 -11.93 -0.09 -3.75
N PRO A 198 -11.54 -0.02 -2.46
CA PRO A 198 -10.64 1.01 -1.99
C PRO A 198 -9.28 0.92 -2.71
N THR A 199 -8.65 2.06 -3.01
CA THR A 199 -7.25 2.09 -3.41
C THR A 199 -6.34 1.62 -2.28
N THR A 200 -5.09 1.25 -2.62
CA THR A 200 -4.05 0.99 -1.62
C THR A 200 -3.87 2.17 -0.66
N GLY A 201 -3.91 3.40 -1.16
CA GLY A 201 -3.74 4.61 -0.34
C GLY A 201 -4.85 4.75 0.71
N LEU A 202 -6.12 4.57 0.30
CA LEU A 202 -7.25 4.62 1.24
C LEU A 202 -7.23 3.47 2.25
N LEU A 203 -6.81 2.28 1.80
CA LEU A 203 -6.63 1.12 2.67
C LEU A 203 -5.56 1.41 3.75
N MET A 204 -4.41 1.93 3.36
CA MET A 204 -3.31 2.28 4.26
C MET A 204 -3.71 3.40 5.23
N TYR A 205 -4.42 4.43 4.75
CA TYR A 205 -4.97 5.46 5.64
C TYR A 205 -5.87 4.86 6.71
N THR A 206 -6.82 4.00 6.30
CA THR A 206 -7.79 3.38 7.24
C THR A 206 -7.08 2.54 8.28
N LEU A 207 -6.09 1.74 7.87
CA LEU A 207 -5.28 0.91 8.77
C LEU A 207 -4.43 1.78 9.73
N ALA A 208 -3.77 2.82 9.21
CA ALA A 208 -2.93 3.75 9.97
C ALA A 208 -3.70 4.48 11.09
N THR A 209 -5.00 4.74 10.93
CA THR A 209 -5.82 5.35 11.98
C THR A 209 -5.83 4.56 13.30
N ARG A 210 -5.42 3.29 13.28
CA ARG A 210 -5.36 2.46 14.47
C ARG A 210 -4.05 2.63 15.25
N PHE A 211 -2.94 2.89 14.57
CA PHE A 211 -1.60 2.94 15.19
C PHE A 211 -0.86 4.29 15.04
N CYS A 212 -1.42 5.29 14.35
CA CYS A 212 -0.79 6.61 14.15
C CYS A 212 -1.59 7.73 14.81
N ASN A 213 -1.02 8.53 15.71
CA ASN A 213 -1.70 9.64 16.40
C ASN A 213 -2.15 10.73 15.43
N ARG A 214 -1.25 11.17 14.54
CA ARG A 214 -1.53 12.13 13.45
C ARG A 214 -1.10 11.54 12.12
N ILE A 215 -1.89 11.75 11.08
CA ILE A 215 -1.66 11.21 9.74
C ILE A 215 -1.53 12.35 8.74
N TYR A 216 -0.48 12.26 7.95
CA TYR A 216 -0.10 13.20 6.90
C TYR A 216 -0.11 12.44 5.57
N LEU A 217 -0.81 12.97 4.58
CA LEU A 217 -0.96 12.36 3.27
C LEU A 217 -0.20 13.19 2.24
N TYR A 218 0.66 12.53 1.47
CA TYR A 218 1.45 13.11 0.39
C TYR A 218 1.18 12.32 -0.89
N GLY A 219 1.10 12.97 -2.06
CA GLY A 219 0.90 12.26 -3.33
C GLY A 219 -0.49 11.65 -3.51
N PHE A 220 -1.49 12.18 -2.80
CA PHE A 220 -2.91 11.82 -2.97
C PHE A 220 -3.57 12.84 -3.91
N TRP A 221 -3.30 12.72 -5.21
CA TRP A 221 -3.89 13.58 -6.24
C TRP A 221 -4.29 12.77 -7.47
N PRO A 222 -5.58 12.44 -7.62
CA PRO A 222 -6.09 11.67 -8.74
C PRO A 222 -6.68 12.59 -9.81
N PHE A 223 -5.92 13.59 -10.27
CA PHE A 223 -6.36 14.45 -11.37
C PHE A 223 -5.20 14.75 -12.32
N PRO A 224 -5.45 14.81 -13.63
CA PRO A 224 -4.40 15.05 -14.63
C PRO A 224 -3.85 16.47 -14.64
N LEU A 225 -4.48 17.39 -13.92
CA LEU A 225 -4.09 18.79 -13.81
C LEU A 225 -3.99 19.15 -12.33
N ASP A 226 -3.06 20.04 -11.98
CA ASP A 226 -2.96 20.64 -10.64
C ASP A 226 -3.92 21.84 -10.49
N GLN A 227 -3.80 22.59 -9.39
CA GLN A 227 -4.62 23.78 -9.14
C GLN A 227 -4.35 24.93 -10.13
N ASN A 228 -3.17 24.94 -10.75
CA ASN A 228 -2.71 25.95 -11.69
C ASN A 228 -2.88 25.51 -13.16
N GLN A 229 -3.62 24.43 -13.41
CA GLN A 229 -3.82 23.82 -14.74
C GLN A 229 -2.56 23.22 -15.38
N ASN A 230 -1.50 22.99 -14.60
CA ASN A 230 -0.32 22.30 -15.11
C ASN A 230 -0.57 20.78 -15.21
N PRO A 231 -0.04 20.11 -16.23
CA PRO A 231 -0.12 18.65 -16.35
C PRO A 231 0.55 17.93 -15.17
N VAL A 232 -0.18 17.01 -14.53
CA VAL A 232 0.31 16.16 -13.45
C VAL A 232 0.42 14.73 -13.95
N LYS A 233 1.62 14.12 -13.87
CA LYS A 233 1.78 12.70 -14.20
C LYS A 233 0.95 11.81 -13.28
N TYR A 234 0.49 10.67 -13.78
CA TYR A 234 -0.29 9.74 -12.96
C TYR A 234 0.55 9.16 -11.81
N HIS A 235 1.79 8.75 -12.10
CA HIS A 235 2.77 8.49 -11.07
C HIS A 235 4.00 9.41 -11.21
N TYR A 236 4.69 9.68 -10.11
CA TYR A 236 5.93 10.46 -10.14
C TYR A 236 7.09 9.73 -10.85
N TYR A 237 7.02 8.41 -11.01
CA TYR A 237 8.16 7.58 -11.44
C TYR A 237 7.99 6.83 -12.76
N ASP A 238 6.80 6.82 -13.36
CA ASP A 238 6.55 6.07 -14.60
C ASP A 238 5.81 6.91 -15.66
N SER A 239 5.60 6.29 -16.82
CA SER A 239 4.91 6.89 -17.97
C SER A 239 3.42 6.52 -18.04
N LEU A 240 2.87 5.89 -16.99
CA LEU A 240 1.46 5.49 -16.98
C LEU A 240 0.56 6.72 -17.14
N LYS A 241 -0.53 6.52 -17.88
CA LYS A 241 -1.55 7.52 -18.12
C LYS A 241 -2.77 7.25 -17.24
N TYR A 242 -3.56 8.30 -17.06
CA TYR A 242 -4.83 8.23 -16.35
C TYR A 242 -5.79 7.26 -17.03
N GLY A 243 -6.00 6.09 -16.44
CA GLY A 243 -6.91 5.06 -16.95
C GLY A 243 -8.12 4.79 -16.05
N TYR A 244 -8.18 5.41 -14.86
CA TYR A 244 -9.23 5.09 -13.87
C TYR A 244 -10.59 5.75 -14.14
N THR A 245 -10.67 6.65 -15.12
CA THR A 245 -11.93 7.24 -15.60
C THR A 245 -12.67 6.32 -16.57
N SER A 246 -12.05 5.23 -17.02
CA SER A 246 -12.73 4.19 -17.78
C SER A 246 -13.68 3.38 -16.88
N GLN A 247 -14.82 2.94 -17.41
CA GLN A 247 -15.78 2.08 -16.69
C GLN A 247 -15.15 0.76 -16.19
N ALA A 248 -13.98 0.38 -16.73
CA ALA A 248 -13.23 -0.81 -16.35
C ALA A 248 -12.43 -0.66 -15.04
N SER A 249 -12.21 0.57 -14.57
CA SER A 249 -11.46 0.79 -13.33
C SER A 249 -12.26 0.36 -12.10
N PRO A 250 -11.70 -0.47 -11.22
CA PRO A 250 -12.41 -0.87 -10.01
C PRO A 250 -12.42 0.22 -8.93
N HIS A 251 -11.65 1.30 -9.13
CA HIS A 251 -11.42 2.35 -8.14
C HIS A 251 -12.16 3.65 -8.48
N THR A 252 -12.68 4.32 -7.46
CA THR A 252 -13.34 5.63 -7.59
C THR A 252 -12.46 6.71 -6.95
N MET A 253 -11.22 6.88 -7.45
CA MET A 253 -10.20 7.72 -6.81
C MET A 253 -10.63 9.17 -6.56
N PRO A 254 -11.37 9.86 -7.46
CA PRO A 254 -11.88 11.20 -7.17
C PRO A 254 -12.83 11.24 -5.96
N LEU A 255 -13.64 10.19 -5.76
CA LEU A 255 -14.53 10.09 -4.60
C LEU A 255 -13.72 9.85 -3.32
N GLU A 256 -12.68 9.00 -3.38
CA GLU A 256 -11.76 8.80 -2.25
C GLU A 256 -11.06 10.10 -1.87
N PHE A 257 -10.54 10.84 -2.85
CA PHE A 257 -9.92 12.14 -2.64
C PHE A 257 -10.89 13.14 -2.01
N LYS A 258 -12.13 13.22 -2.50
CA LYS A 258 -13.17 14.09 -1.90
C LYS A 258 -13.40 13.74 -0.42
N ALA A 259 -13.45 12.46 -0.08
CA ALA A 259 -13.60 12.01 1.30
C ALA A 259 -12.37 12.38 2.16
N LEU A 260 -11.16 12.15 1.66
CA LEU A 260 -9.92 12.53 2.35
C LEU A 260 -9.77 14.05 2.52
N LYS A 261 -10.17 14.85 1.52
CA LYS A 261 -10.22 16.31 1.60
C LYS A 261 -11.22 16.79 2.64
N THR A 262 -12.38 16.14 2.74
CA THR A 262 -13.36 16.45 3.80
C THR A 262 -12.78 16.16 5.19
N LEU A 263 -12.08 15.04 5.35
CA LEU A 263 -11.39 14.70 6.61
C LEU A 263 -10.25 15.68 6.93
N HIS A 264 -9.55 16.17 5.91
CA HIS A 264 -8.55 17.22 6.06
C HIS A 264 -9.17 18.51 6.61
N GLN A 265 -10.27 18.98 6.02
CA GLN A 265 -11.00 20.18 6.47
C GLN A 265 -11.53 20.05 7.90
N GLN A 266 -11.81 18.83 8.35
CA GLN A 266 -12.23 18.52 9.72
C GLN A 266 -11.05 18.36 10.71
N GLY A 267 -9.80 18.53 10.25
CA GLY A 267 -8.61 18.36 11.09
C GLY A 267 -8.28 16.90 11.43
N ALA A 268 -8.89 15.91 10.77
CA ALA A 268 -8.66 14.50 11.05
C ALA A 268 -7.37 13.94 10.42
N LEU A 269 -6.83 14.63 9.41
CA LEU A 269 -5.57 14.35 8.72
C LEU A 269 -5.01 15.65 8.10
N LYS A 270 -3.72 15.69 7.76
CA LYS A 270 -3.15 16.74 6.87
C LYS A 270 -3.04 16.16 5.47
N LEU A 271 -3.62 16.82 4.46
CA LEU A 271 -3.52 16.42 3.05
C LEU A 271 -2.66 17.45 2.33
N THR A 272 -1.45 17.05 1.94
CA THR A 272 -0.49 17.89 1.20
C THR A 272 -0.63 17.62 -0.30
N VAL A 273 -0.94 18.66 -1.08
CA VAL A 273 -1.19 18.60 -2.53
C VAL A 273 -0.38 19.65 -3.29
N GLY A 274 0.76 20.07 -2.73
CA GLY A 274 1.67 21.08 -3.27
C GLY A 274 3.02 21.01 -2.57
N GLU A 275 3.78 22.10 -2.65
CA GLU A 275 5.13 22.21 -2.09
C GLU A 275 5.18 22.12 -0.55
N CYS A 276 6.35 21.67 -0.09
CA CYS A 276 6.87 21.79 1.26
C CYS A 276 8.18 22.61 1.18
#